data_AF-A0A1Q7RHC7-F1
#
_entry.id   AF-A0A1Q7RHC7-F1
#
_cell.length_a   1.000
_cell.length_b   1.000
_cell.length_c   1.000
_cell.angle_alpha   90.00
_cell.angle_beta   90.00
_cell.angle_gamma   90.00
#
_symmetry.space_group_name_H-M   'P 1'
#
loop_
_entity.id
_entity.type
_entity.pdbx_description
1 polymer ?
#
loop_
_entity_poly.entity_id
_entity_poly.type
_entity_poly.pdbx_seq_one_letter_code
_entity_poly.pdbx_strand_id
1 'polypeptide(L)'
;MARSQCTACSETFSSESGFNMHRTGSYGDPIYDPKGKVVIGYAKSERRCLTEDEMLQKKMIKNDKGIWTTGEFDASVFSKKE
;
A
#
# COMPACT_ATOMS: atom_id res chain seq x y z
N MET A 1 -1.23 19.44 -0.82
CA MET A 1 -0.84 18.02 -0.98
C MET A 1 -2.10 17.18 -1.17
N ALA A 2 -2.18 16.37 -2.23
CA ALA A 2 -3.28 15.43 -2.42
C ALA A 2 -3.12 14.24 -1.46
N ARG A 3 -4.20 13.83 -0.80
CA ARG A 3 -4.24 12.64 0.06
C ARG A 3 -4.90 11.51 -0.72
N SER A 4 -4.39 10.30 -0.60
CA SER A 4 -4.98 9.11 -1.24
C SER A 4 -5.73 8.31 -0.20
N GLN A 5 -7.01 7.99 -0.45
CA GLN A 5 -7.83 7.17 0.44
C GLN A 5 -8.12 5.82 -0.22
N CYS A 6 -7.93 4.73 0.52
CA CYS A 6 -8.29 3.40 0.06
C CYS A 6 -9.78 3.16 0.20
N THR A 7 -10.46 2.79 -0.88
CA THR A 7 -11.91 2.46 -0.84
C THR A 7 -12.20 1.11 -0.20
N ALA A 8 -11.20 0.23 -0.07
CA ALA A 8 -11.38 -1.11 0.49
C ALA A 8 -11.23 -1.16 2.01
N CYS A 9 -10.25 -0.44 2.58
CA CYS A 9 -10.02 -0.37 4.02
C CYS A 9 -10.33 1.00 4.66
N SER A 10 -10.71 2.01 3.85
CA SER A 10 -10.97 3.39 4.29
C SER A 10 -9.76 4.15 4.88
N GLU A 11 -8.56 3.60 4.78
CA GLU A 11 -7.34 4.22 5.30
C GLU A 11 -6.85 5.37 4.41
N THR A 12 -6.25 6.39 5.04
CA THR A 12 -5.77 7.60 4.36
C THR A 12 -4.26 7.64 4.34
N PHE A 13 -3.70 8.00 3.19
CA PHE A 13 -2.27 8.08 2.91
C PHE A 13 -1.88 9.50 2.54
N SER A 14 -0.72 9.95 3.03
CA SER A 14 -0.15 11.27 2.70
C SER A 14 0.38 11.35 1.27
N SER A 15 0.63 10.19 0.63
CA SER A 15 1.27 10.07 -0.69
C SER A 15 0.71 8.87 -1.47
N GLU A 16 0.68 8.98 -2.80
CA GLU A 16 0.32 7.88 -3.70
C GLU A 16 1.29 6.70 -3.59
N SER A 17 2.58 6.94 -3.34
CA SER A 17 3.56 5.88 -3.12
C SER A 17 3.19 5.00 -1.92
N GLY A 18 2.72 5.62 -0.83
CA GLY A 18 2.22 4.87 0.32
C GLY A 18 0.96 4.10 0.00
N PHE A 19 0.03 4.72 -0.71
CA PHE A 19 -1.19 4.04 -1.16
C PHE A 19 -0.89 2.82 -2.06
N ASN A 20 0.06 2.93 -2.98
CA ASN A 20 0.48 1.82 -3.85
C ASN A 20 1.17 0.72 -3.04
N MET A 21 2.05 1.07 -2.11
CA MET A 21 2.73 0.09 -1.24
C MET A 21 1.78 -0.66 -0.31
N HIS A 22 0.68 -0.02 0.11
CA HIS A 22 -0.38 -0.60 0.92
C HIS A 22 -1.23 -1.64 0.16
N ARG A 23 -1.40 -1.48 -1.15
CA ARG A 23 -2.08 -2.50 -1.97
C ARG A 23 -1.05 -3.57 -2.34
N THR A 24 -1.26 -4.77 -1.81
CA THR A 24 -0.44 -5.94 -2.11
C THR A 24 -1.27 -7.01 -2.83
N GLY A 25 -0.60 -8.03 -3.35
CA GLY A 25 -1.22 -9.16 -4.04
C GLY A 25 -1.02 -9.13 -5.55
N SER A 26 -1.22 -10.28 -6.19
CA SER A 26 -1.01 -10.43 -7.61
C SER A 26 -2.07 -9.68 -8.41
N TYR A 27 -1.63 -9.07 -9.52
CA TYR A 27 -2.51 -8.45 -10.52
C TYR A 27 -3.32 -9.47 -11.32
N GLY A 28 -3.16 -10.76 -11.00
CA GLY A 28 -3.56 -11.90 -11.81
C GLY A 28 -2.45 -12.19 -12.81
N ASP A 29 -1.49 -13.01 -12.42
CA ASP A 29 -0.40 -13.40 -13.32
C ASP A 29 -0.97 -14.17 -14.52
N PRO A 30 -0.54 -13.85 -15.76
CA PRO A 30 -0.96 -14.61 -16.92
C PRO A 30 -0.45 -16.05 -16.79
N ILE A 31 -1.39 -16.99 -16.82
CA ILE A 31 -1.08 -18.42 -16.88
C ILE A 31 -0.80 -18.74 -18.35
N TYR A 32 0.42 -19.12 -18.65
CA TYR A 32 0.84 -19.53 -19.98
C TYR A 32 0.60 -21.03 -20.19
N ASP A 33 0.32 -21.42 -21.44
CA ASP A 33 0.36 -22.82 -21.88
C ASP A 33 1.72 -23.46 -21.52
N PRO A 34 1.83 -24.79 -21.30
CA PRO A 34 3.10 -25.49 -21.09
C PRO A 34 4.21 -25.18 -22.12
N LYS A 35 3.87 -24.68 -23.32
CA LYS A 35 4.83 -24.24 -24.34
C LYS A 35 5.17 -22.73 -24.28
N GLY A 36 4.61 -21.98 -23.33
CA GLY A 36 4.90 -20.57 -23.08
C GLY A 36 4.42 -19.57 -24.15
N LYS A 37 3.70 -20.02 -25.18
CA LYS A 37 3.36 -19.19 -26.35
C LYS A 37 2.05 -18.42 -26.25
N VAL A 38 1.10 -18.87 -25.44
CA VAL A 38 -0.26 -18.30 -25.37
C VAL A 38 -0.71 -18.22 -23.93
N VAL A 39 -1.38 -17.12 -23.55
CA VAL A 39 -2.03 -16.96 -22.25
C VAL A 39 -3.35 -17.75 -22.26
N ILE A 40 -3.43 -18.78 -21.43
CA ILE A 40 -4.59 -19.68 -21.31
C ILE A 40 -5.54 -19.28 -20.18
N GLY A 41 -5.12 -18.36 -19.33
CA GLY A 41 -5.93 -17.82 -18.25
C GLY A 41 -5.17 -16.78 -17.42
N TYR A 42 -5.83 -16.26 -16.40
CA TYR A 42 -5.22 -15.38 -15.42
C TYR A 42 -5.37 -16.00 -14.04
N ALA A 43 -4.30 -15.96 -13.24
CA ALA A 43 -4.39 -16.30 -11.84
C ALA A 43 -5.36 -15.35 -11.13
N LYS A 44 -5.96 -15.81 -10.04
CA LYS A 44 -6.90 -14.99 -9.26
C LYS A 44 -6.19 -13.71 -8.80
N SER A 45 -6.78 -12.55 -9.09
CA SER A 45 -6.26 -11.28 -8.61
C SER A 45 -6.59 -11.11 -7.13
N GLU A 46 -5.71 -11.56 -6.25
CA GLU A 46 -5.87 -11.46 -4.80
C GLU A 46 -5.39 -10.11 -4.28
N ARG A 47 -5.86 -9.03 -4.90
CA ARG A 47 -5.54 -7.66 -4.45
C ARG A 47 -6.05 -7.48 -3.03
N ARG A 48 -5.14 -7.43 -2.08
CA ARG A 48 -5.41 -7.30 -0.66
C ARG A 48 -4.77 -6.02 -0.12
N CYS A 49 -5.48 -5.38 0.79
CA CYS A 49 -4.94 -4.28 1.58
C CYS A 49 -4.03 -4.86 2.66
N LEU A 50 -2.82 -4.32 2.80
CA LEU A 50 -1.95 -4.67 3.92
C LEU A 50 -2.64 -4.29 5.23
N THR A 51 -2.47 -5.14 6.23
CA THR A 51 -2.91 -4.83 7.59
C THR A 51 -2.01 -3.78 8.23
N GLU A 52 -2.46 -3.15 9.31
CA GLU A 52 -1.68 -2.12 10.01
C GLU A 52 -0.31 -2.64 10.47
N ASP A 53 -0.24 -3.90 10.92
CA ASP A 53 1.00 -4.58 11.29
C ASP A 53 1.97 -4.71 10.11
N GLU A 54 1.48 -5.20 8.96
CA GLU A 54 2.32 -5.35 7.77
C GLU A 54 2.76 -4.00 7.20
N MET A 55 1.94 -2.95 7.36
CA MET A 55 2.31 -1.58 7.01
C MET A 55 3.44 -1.06 7.91
N LEU A 56 3.37 -1.33 9.23
CA LEU A 56 4.47 -1.03 10.16
C LEU A 56 5.75 -1.79 9.80
N GLN A 57 5.65 -3.06 9.44
CA GLN A 57 6.81 -3.86 8.97
C GLN A 57 7.44 -3.29 7.69
N LYS A 58 6.62 -2.70 6.80
CA LYS A 58 7.09 -1.98 5.60
C LYS A 58 7.65 -0.58 5.87
N LYS A 59 7.87 -0.21 7.13
CA LYS A 59 8.32 1.13 7.56
C LYS A 59 7.32 2.24 7.19
N MET A 60 6.03 1.92 7.16
CA MET A 60 4.97 2.93 7.05
C MET A 60 4.51 3.26 8.47
N ILE A 61 4.34 4.55 8.75
CA ILE A 61 3.95 5.03 10.08
C ILE A 61 2.61 5.73 9.97
N LYS A 62 1.71 5.43 10.90
CA LYS A 62 0.43 6.11 11.06
C LYS A 62 0.62 7.28 12.03
N ASN A 63 0.30 8.49 11.58
CA ASN A 63 0.33 9.68 12.43
C ASN A 63 -0.92 9.72 13.35
N ASP A 64 -0.90 10.55 14.40
CA ASP A 64 -2.01 10.81 15.34
C ASP A 64 -3.33 11.15 14.62
N LYS A 65 -3.24 11.78 13.44
CA LYS A 65 -4.38 12.09 12.57
C LYS A 65 -4.92 10.88 11.78
N GLY A 66 -4.41 9.67 12.01
CA GLY A 66 -4.79 8.46 11.29
C GLY A 66 -4.28 8.38 9.85
N ILE A 67 -3.23 9.15 9.50
CA ILE A 67 -2.70 9.23 8.13
C ILE A 67 -1.40 8.42 8.04
N TRP A 68 -1.33 7.48 7.10
CA TRP A 68 -0.15 6.69 6.79
C TRP A 68 0.85 7.46 5.93
N THR A 69 2.13 7.43 6.33
CA THR A 69 3.23 8.05 5.59
C THR A 69 4.36 7.07 5.33
N THR A 70 4.92 7.09 4.12
CA THR A 70 6.11 6.33 3.72
C THR A 70 7.35 7.19 3.89
N GLY A 71 8.06 7.01 4.99
CA GLY A 71 9.30 7.74 5.28
C GLY A 71 9.80 7.38 6.68
N GLU A 72 11.11 7.46 6.88
CA GLU A 72 11.68 7.51 8.23
C GLU A 72 10.92 8.56 9.03
N PHE A 73 10.60 8.21 10.27
CA PHE A 73 9.92 9.05 11.23
C PHE A 73 10.64 10.42 11.31
N ASP A 74 10.20 11.41 10.55
CA ASP A 74 10.67 12.78 10.72
C ASP A 74 9.97 13.35 11.95
N ALA A 75 10.55 13.06 13.11
CA ALA A 75 10.17 13.62 14.41
C ALA A 75 10.18 15.16 14.40
N SER A 76 10.81 15.79 13.40
CA SER A 76 10.89 17.25 13.24
C SER A 76 9.53 17.91 12.99
N VAL A 77 8.49 17.16 12.59
CA VAL A 77 7.12 17.71 12.40
C VAL A 77 6.38 17.91 13.73
N PHE A 78 6.78 17.23 14.81
CA PHE A 78 6.15 17.39 16.14
C PHE A 78 6.86 18.42 17.04
N SER A 79 7.99 18.98 16.62
CA SER A 79 8.74 19.95 17.44
C SER A 79 8.30 21.39 17.16
N LYS A 80 7.06 21.73 17.55
CA LYS A 80 6.67 23.14 17.77
C LYS A 80 5.45 23.26 18.69
N LYS A 81 5.71 23.39 20.00
CA LYS A 81 5.37 24.56 20.84
C LYS A 81 5.29 24.18 22.31
N GLU A 82 6.26 24.65 23.10
CA GLU A 82 6.02 25.43 24.31
C GLU A 82 7.14 26.47 24.46
#